data_AF-A0A8J1VW00-F1
#
_entry.id   AF-A0A8J1VW00-F1
#
_cell.length_a   1.000
_cell.length_b   1.000
_cell.length_c   1.000
_cell.angle_alpha   90.00
_cell.angle_beta   90.00
_cell.angle_gamma   90.00
#
_symmetry.space_group_name_H-M   'P 1'
#
loop_
_entity.id
_entity.type
_entity.pdbx_description
1 polymer ?
#
loop_
_entity_poly.entity_id
_entity_poly.type
_entity_poly.pdbx_seq_one_letter_code
_entity_poly.pdbx_strand_id
1 'polypeptide(L)'
;RFLIRDAPTTLPVESAKSVQLETERPDDIFQLIAQQNGPLWDYHPTMLAQCLLWDKIHLVRTILVTLVRCLRGSDQMGRKQLVFARLDPKDYYMTEGAKPTGELHRKYDSLFDAASTDISEDFDDLSTNLITDLVERLDGDVALPLSNSEKSMLATIAQATVEVDRQRRSLDLCGLRYLISLRMYVNQNRRAGTRSSPTPASSSQNPSAQTLHPSRLSFRSIVWASHSESQEVLLSAATECFPSGKMVWSDAKRLGVFLWLRSSETIRSQLEVIARNRFMADEDRDPTSCSLLFFALGKKKVVHGLWRQAPGHKEQQVMLKFLSNDFEQERWKRAALKNAYALLAKQRFGWLTSYLRKALGSLEIEYAAAFFMLGGCPKDAINVCLRQVDDWQLAVALARTVEGGTDGPLLKWILTETVVPLALAGGHRWLSTWAFWLLKR
;
A
#
# COMPACT_ATOMS: atom_id res chain seq x y z
N ARG A 1 -18.83 62.86 10.09
CA ARG A 1 -20.27 62.90 10.49
C ARG A 1 -20.78 61.48 10.32
N PHE A 2 -21.02 60.64 11.32
CA PHE A 2 -21.09 60.77 12.77
C PHE A 2 -20.54 59.48 13.38
N LEU A 3 -19.67 59.64 14.38
CA LEU A 3 -19.41 58.66 15.43
C LEU A 3 -20.63 58.58 16.37
N ILE A 4 -20.63 57.53 17.20
CA ILE A 4 -21.45 57.26 18.40
C ILE A 4 -22.49 56.16 18.19
N ARG A 5 -22.18 54.97 18.74
CA ARG A 5 -23.11 54.15 19.50
C ARG A 5 -22.36 53.20 20.44
N ASP A 6 -22.30 53.66 21.69
CA ASP A 6 -22.49 52.90 22.93
C ASP A 6 -21.63 51.67 23.19
N ALA A 7 -20.55 51.88 23.96
CA ALA A 7 -19.90 50.85 24.74
C ALA A 7 -20.74 50.55 26.00
N PRO A 8 -21.09 49.28 26.28
CA PRO A 8 -21.68 48.92 27.57
C PRO A 8 -20.60 48.81 28.65
N THR A 9 -20.88 49.50 29.75
CA THR A 9 -20.15 49.65 31.00
C THR A 9 -19.75 48.30 31.62
N THR A 10 -18.47 48.17 32.00
CA THR A 10 -17.97 47.07 32.84
C THR A 10 -18.44 47.25 34.29
N LEU A 11 -19.22 46.29 34.80
CA LEU A 11 -19.44 46.12 36.25
C LEU A 11 -18.56 44.97 36.78
N PRO A 12 -18.18 44.98 38.07
CA PRO A 12 -17.13 44.13 38.61
C PRO A 12 -17.58 42.67 38.70
N VAL A 13 -16.66 41.76 38.36
CA VAL A 13 -16.82 40.32 38.51
C VAL A 13 -16.90 39.98 40.00
N GLU A 14 -18.08 39.60 40.47
CA GLU A 14 -18.23 38.87 41.73
C GLU A 14 -17.73 37.43 41.58
N SER A 15 -17.02 36.98 42.61
CA SER A 15 -16.34 35.70 42.74
C SER A 15 -17.26 34.50 42.51
N ALA A 16 -17.10 33.80 41.37
CA ALA A 16 -17.73 32.51 41.14
C ALA A 16 -16.89 31.41 41.80
N LYS A 17 -17.32 31.00 42.99
CA LYS A 17 -16.92 29.76 43.66
C LYS A 17 -17.18 28.56 42.75
N SER A 18 -16.20 27.68 42.69
CA SER A 18 -16.28 26.23 42.43
C SER A 18 -17.67 25.69 42.06
N VAL A 19 -17.94 25.55 40.76
CA VAL A 19 -19.04 24.72 40.26
C VAL A 19 -18.44 23.39 39.87
N GLN A 20 -18.77 22.36 40.65
CA GLN A 20 -18.59 20.96 40.28
C GLN A 20 -19.41 20.70 39.01
N LEU A 21 -18.72 20.34 37.93
CA LEU A 21 -19.34 19.93 36.68
C LEU A 21 -19.84 18.50 36.81
N GLU A 22 -21.11 18.35 37.19
CA GLU A 22 -21.85 17.11 37.03
C GLU A 22 -22.27 16.91 35.56
N THR A 23 -22.21 15.64 35.19
CA THR A 23 -22.43 15.00 33.90
C THR A 23 -23.87 15.14 33.39
N GLU A 24 -24.03 15.06 32.05
CA GLU A 24 -25.27 14.82 31.27
C GLU A 24 -25.95 16.04 30.57
N ARG A 25 -25.39 16.41 29.40
CA ARG A 25 -25.93 17.03 28.14
C ARG A 25 -27.14 18.03 28.19
N PRO A 26 -27.12 19.10 27.37
CA PRO A 26 -26.71 19.08 25.97
C PRO A 26 -25.48 19.95 25.70
N ASP A 27 -24.59 19.44 24.84
CA ASP A 27 -23.50 20.21 24.26
C ASP A 27 -24.10 21.51 23.68
N ASP A 28 -23.64 22.66 24.19
CA ASP A 28 -23.94 23.98 23.61
C ASP A 28 -23.76 23.90 22.08
N ILE A 29 -24.60 24.57 21.29
CA ILE A 29 -24.48 24.53 19.83
C ILE A 29 -23.06 24.90 19.39
N PHE A 30 -22.40 25.79 20.13
CA PHE A 30 -21.00 26.13 19.93
C PHE A 30 -20.05 24.96 20.23
N GLN A 31 -20.33 24.16 21.25
CA GLN A 31 -19.57 22.96 21.59
C GLN A 31 -19.79 21.84 20.55
N LEU A 32 -21.00 21.69 20.00
CA LEU A 32 -21.26 20.78 18.88
C LEU A 32 -20.57 21.24 17.59
N ILE A 33 -20.65 22.53 17.27
CA ILE A 33 -19.96 23.13 16.12
C ILE A 33 -18.44 22.99 16.28
N ALA A 34 -17.92 23.18 17.48
CA ALA A 34 -16.51 22.97 17.79
C ALA A 34 -16.12 21.48 17.76
N GLN A 35 -17.01 20.55 18.12
CA GLN A 35 -16.76 19.12 17.96
C GLN A 35 -16.74 18.69 16.48
N GLN A 36 -17.58 19.31 15.63
CA GLN A 36 -17.62 19.01 14.19
C GLN A 36 -16.53 19.70 13.38
N ASN A 37 -16.17 20.95 13.72
CA ASN A 37 -15.21 21.77 12.96
C ASN A 37 -13.87 21.95 13.67
N GLY A 38 -13.73 21.45 14.90
CA GLY A 38 -12.51 21.55 15.68
C GLY A 38 -11.42 20.58 15.23
N PRO A 39 -10.27 20.61 15.90
CA PRO A 39 -9.15 19.73 15.57
C PRO A 39 -9.55 18.25 15.73
N LEU A 40 -9.09 17.43 14.78
CA LEU A 40 -9.30 15.99 14.80
C LEU A 40 -8.89 15.38 16.15
N TRP A 41 -9.64 14.39 16.63
CA TRP A 41 -9.31 13.64 17.84
C TRP A 41 -7.92 13.00 17.76
N ASP A 42 -7.24 12.84 18.88
CA ASP A 42 -5.86 12.34 18.90
C ASP A 42 -5.80 10.89 18.40
N TYR A 43 -6.85 10.12 18.70
CA TYR A 43 -7.09 8.77 18.19
C TYR A 43 -7.68 8.74 16.76
N HIS A 44 -7.91 9.89 16.13
CA HIS A 44 -8.48 9.93 14.79
C HIS A 44 -7.51 9.25 13.80
N PRO A 45 -7.99 8.37 12.91
CA PRO A 45 -7.13 7.59 12.02
C PRO A 45 -6.18 8.46 11.18
N THR A 46 -6.66 9.58 10.64
CA THR A 46 -5.81 10.53 9.92
C THR A 46 -4.65 11.07 10.77
N MET A 47 -4.90 11.41 12.04
CA MET A 47 -3.87 11.90 12.95
C MET A 47 -2.83 10.81 13.22
N LEU A 48 -3.28 9.61 13.58
CA LEU A 48 -2.41 8.47 13.83
C LEU A 48 -1.56 8.10 12.60
N ALA A 49 -2.16 8.11 11.40
CA ALA A 49 -1.44 7.85 10.16
C ALA A 49 -0.31 8.88 9.92
N GLN A 50 -0.53 10.17 10.20
CA GLN A 50 0.54 11.17 10.08
C GLN A 50 1.64 10.96 11.13
N CYS A 51 1.26 10.66 12.37
CA CYS A 51 2.23 10.33 13.42
C CYS A 51 3.11 9.14 13.04
N LEU A 52 2.53 8.07 12.47
CA LEU A 52 3.28 6.92 11.97
C LEU A 52 4.27 7.32 10.85
N LEU A 53 3.86 8.17 9.91
CA LEU A 53 4.74 8.65 8.83
C LEU A 53 5.91 9.51 9.32
N TRP A 54 5.76 10.11 10.50
CA TRP A 54 6.77 10.93 11.18
C TRP A 54 7.58 10.13 12.20
N ASP A 55 7.51 8.79 12.17
CA ASP A 55 8.20 7.88 13.09
C ASP A 55 7.85 8.11 14.57
N LYS A 56 6.61 8.54 14.85
CA LYS A 56 6.08 8.68 16.22
C LYS A 56 5.29 7.42 16.63
N ILE A 57 5.89 6.25 16.44
CA ILE A 57 5.23 4.96 16.69
C ILE A 57 4.90 4.78 18.17
N HIS A 58 5.80 5.16 19.09
CA HIS A 58 5.51 5.09 20.52
C HIS A 58 4.32 5.98 20.92
N LEU A 59 4.22 7.21 20.39
CA LEU A 59 3.06 8.07 20.63
C LEU A 59 1.75 7.42 20.16
N VAL A 60 1.76 6.81 18.97
CA VAL A 60 0.59 6.10 18.44
C VAL A 60 0.21 4.91 19.33
N ARG A 61 1.19 4.15 19.83
CA ARG A 61 0.96 3.07 20.80
C ARG A 61 0.30 3.59 22.07
N THR A 62 0.83 4.66 22.67
CA THR A 62 0.26 5.29 23.87
C THR A 62 -1.18 5.75 23.65
N ILE A 63 -1.46 6.39 22.51
CA ILE A 63 -2.83 6.83 22.17
C ILE A 63 -3.77 5.63 22.03
N LEU A 64 -3.35 4.56 21.34
CA LEU A 64 -4.18 3.37 21.13
C LEU A 64 -4.46 2.63 22.46
N VAL A 65 -3.45 2.45 23.30
CA VAL A 65 -3.62 1.81 24.63
C VAL A 65 -4.55 2.65 25.51
N THR A 66 -4.38 3.98 25.50
CA THR A 66 -5.24 4.90 26.25
C THR A 66 -6.68 4.86 25.73
N LEU A 67 -6.88 4.80 24.42
CA LEU A 67 -8.20 4.67 23.81
C LEU A 67 -8.91 3.40 24.27
N VAL A 68 -8.23 2.24 24.23
CA VAL A 68 -8.81 0.96 24.69
C VAL A 68 -9.18 1.04 26.17
N ARG A 69 -8.32 1.65 27.01
CA ARG A 69 -8.60 1.87 28.44
C ARG A 69 -9.85 2.74 28.65
N CYS A 70 -9.95 3.85 27.93
CA CYS A 70 -11.11 4.74 28.00
C CYS A 70 -12.41 4.07 27.53
N LEU A 71 -12.34 3.24 26.47
CA LEU A 71 -13.49 2.45 26.01
C LEU A 71 -13.91 1.43 27.08
N ARG A 72 -12.96 0.67 27.64
CA ARG A 72 -13.20 -0.28 28.75
C ARG A 72 -13.88 0.39 29.94
N GLY A 73 -13.33 1.52 30.40
CA GLY A 73 -13.88 2.25 31.53
C GLY A 73 -15.28 2.82 31.24
N SER A 74 -15.52 3.29 30.02
CA SER A 74 -16.84 3.81 29.62
C SER A 74 -17.89 2.71 29.57
N ASP A 75 -17.54 1.53 29.03
CA ASP A 75 -18.42 0.35 29.00
C ASP A 75 -18.77 -0.13 30.41
N GLN A 76 -17.78 -0.24 31.31
CA GLN A 76 -17.97 -0.67 32.70
C GLN A 76 -18.85 0.30 33.49
N MET A 77 -18.74 1.60 33.23
CA MET A 77 -19.54 2.65 33.86
C MET A 77 -20.91 2.87 33.18
N GLY A 78 -21.23 2.11 32.13
CA GLY A 78 -22.50 2.25 31.39
C GLY A 78 -22.65 3.58 30.64
N ARG A 79 -21.54 4.28 30.33
CA ARG A 79 -21.56 5.57 29.64
C ARG A 79 -21.78 5.38 28.14
N LYS A 80 -22.73 6.13 27.58
CA LYS A 80 -23.00 6.12 26.12
C LYS A 80 -21.97 6.88 25.28
N GLN A 81 -21.09 7.66 25.90
CA GLN A 81 -20.08 8.47 25.22
C GLN A 81 -18.70 8.20 25.76
N LEU A 82 -17.72 8.16 24.86
CA LEU A 82 -16.31 8.04 25.22
C LEU A 82 -15.82 9.31 25.92
N VAL A 83 -15.23 9.15 27.10
CA VAL A 83 -14.47 10.22 27.76
C VAL A 83 -12.99 10.02 27.47
N PHE A 84 -12.43 10.85 26.61
CA PHE A 84 -11.01 10.83 26.22
C PHE A 84 -10.38 12.20 26.45
N ALA A 85 -9.39 12.27 27.34
CA ALA A 85 -8.64 13.51 27.58
C ALA A 85 -7.69 13.77 26.42
N ARG A 86 -7.70 15.01 25.90
CA ARG A 86 -6.77 15.43 24.85
C ARG A 86 -5.33 15.42 25.37
N LEU A 87 -4.40 15.00 24.53
CA LEU A 87 -2.97 15.07 24.85
C LEU A 87 -2.50 16.53 24.90
N ASP A 88 -1.46 16.80 25.69
CA ASP A 88 -0.81 18.11 25.67
C ASP A 88 -0.07 18.25 24.33
N PRO A 89 -0.17 19.40 23.62
CA PRO A 89 0.62 19.65 22.42
C PRO A 89 2.11 19.31 22.54
N LYS A 90 2.70 19.42 23.73
CA LYS A 90 4.10 19.04 24.00
C LYS A 90 4.38 17.57 23.75
N ASP A 91 3.43 16.68 24.05
CA ASP A 91 3.57 15.23 23.91
C ASP A 91 3.79 14.83 22.44
N TYR A 92 3.29 15.63 21.49
CA TYR A 92 3.53 15.43 20.07
C TYR A 92 4.96 15.74 19.64
N TYR A 93 5.69 16.57 20.38
CA TYR A 93 7.06 16.99 20.01
C TYR A 93 8.14 16.27 20.82
N MET A 94 7.77 15.50 21.85
CA MET A 94 8.73 14.72 22.62
C MET A 94 9.33 13.62 21.73
N THR A 95 10.67 13.59 21.69
CA THR A 95 11.42 12.55 20.98
C THR A 95 11.67 11.38 21.94
N GLU A 96 11.66 10.15 21.43
CA GLU A 96 11.97 8.93 22.18
C GLU A 96 13.32 9.09 22.90
N GLY A 97 13.29 9.29 24.23
CA GLY A 97 14.48 9.53 25.06
C GLY A 97 14.39 10.74 25.99
N ALA A 98 13.49 11.69 25.76
CA ALA A 98 13.22 12.76 26.73
C ALA A 98 12.31 12.26 27.85
N LYS A 99 12.84 11.42 28.76
CA LYS A 99 12.19 11.26 30.06
C LYS A 99 12.13 12.65 30.69
N PRO A 100 10.96 13.16 31.10
CA PRO A 100 10.91 14.41 31.85
C PRO A 100 11.71 14.19 33.13
N THR A 101 12.68 15.05 33.40
CA THR A 101 13.39 15.20 34.68
C THR A 101 12.42 15.72 35.76
N GLY A 102 11.36 14.96 36.01
CA GLY A 102 10.25 15.27 36.92
C GLY A 102 10.06 14.24 38.03
N GLU A 103 11.05 13.38 38.29
CA GLU A 103 11.02 12.43 39.43
C GLU A 103 11.12 13.12 40.81
N LEU A 104 11.37 14.43 40.88
CA LEU A 104 11.43 15.14 42.16
C LEU A 104 10.06 15.47 42.77
N HIS A 105 8.97 15.55 42.00
CA HIS A 105 7.68 15.96 42.56
C HIS A 105 6.81 14.79 43.05
N ARG A 106 6.98 13.58 42.51
CA ARG A 106 6.24 12.39 43.00
C ARG A 106 6.72 11.90 44.36
N LYS A 107 7.95 12.23 44.77
CA LYS A 107 8.55 11.69 46.00
C LYS A 107 7.97 12.27 47.30
N TYR A 108 7.29 13.42 47.23
CA TYR A 108 6.66 14.03 48.41
C TYR A 108 5.20 13.63 48.62
N ASP A 109 4.47 13.25 47.56
CA ASP A 109 3.09 12.75 47.68
C ASP A 109 3.04 11.29 48.20
N SER A 110 4.06 10.48 47.90
CA SER A 110 4.11 9.07 48.32
C SER A 110 4.40 8.83 49.82
N LEU A 111 4.60 9.89 50.62
CA LEU A 111 4.86 9.76 52.07
C LEU A 111 3.58 9.76 52.92
N PHE A 112 2.42 10.14 52.35
CA PHE A 112 1.16 10.23 53.10
C PHE A 112 0.08 9.23 52.68
N ASP A 113 0.32 8.39 51.68
CA ASP A 113 -0.69 7.44 51.18
C ASP A 113 -0.21 5.99 51.29
N ALA A 114 -0.14 5.49 52.53
CA ALA A 114 0.27 4.12 52.87
C ALA A 114 -0.84 3.07 52.63
N ALA A 115 -1.68 3.26 51.60
CA ALA A 115 -2.79 2.34 51.31
C ALA A 115 -3.15 2.19 49.81
N SER A 116 -2.30 2.60 48.87
CA SER A 116 -2.48 2.21 47.46
C SER A 116 -1.58 1.03 47.15
N THR A 117 -2.18 -0.15 47.05
CA THR A 117 -1.57 -1.35 46.48
C THR A 117 -0.89 -1.00 45.16
N ASP A 118 0.40 -1.32 45.05
CA ASP A 118 1.17 -1.25 43.81
C ASP A 118 0.47 -2.08 42.73
N ILE A 119 -0.34 -1.41 41.92
CA ILE A 119 -0.75 -1.88 40.59
C ILE A 119 0.26 -1.27 39.62
N SER A 120 1.52 -1.70 39.75
CA SER A 120 2.46 -1.65 38.64
C SER A 120 2.15 -2.81 37.71
N GLU A 121 0.95 -2.82 37.13
CA GLU A 121 0.66 -3.76 36.07
C GLU A 121 1.39 -3.29 34.81
N ASP A 122 2.30 -4.12 34.28
CA ASP A 122 2.99 -3.98 33.00
C ASP A 122 2.00 -3.90 31.82
N PHE A 123 1.26 -2.80 31.68
CA PHE A 123 0.24 -2.55 30.64
C PHE A 123 0.78 -1.81 29.40
N ASP A 124 2.10 -1.68 29.28
CA ASP A 124 2.72 -0.80 28.29
C ASP A 124 2.85 -1.42 26.88
N ASP A 125 2.45 -2.69 26.71
CA ASP A 125 2.68 -3.40 25.46
C ASP A 125 1.42 -3.51 24.58
N LEU A 126 1.35 -2.68 23.53
CA LEU A 126 0.36 -2.80 22.46
C LEU A 126 0.48 -4.18 21.81
N SER A 127 -0.43 -5.08 22.18
CA SER A 127 -0.44 -6.48 21.75
C SER A 127 -1.56 -6.76 20.75
N THR A 128 -1.46 -7.88 20.02
CA THR A 128 -2.52 -8.34 19.11
C THR A 128 -3.87 -8.48 19.84
N ASN A 129 -3.86 -8.90 21.10
CA ASN A 129 -5.08 -9.05 21.91
C ASN A 129 -5.75 -7.70 22.19
N LEU A 130 -4.96 -6.65 22.46
CA LEU A 130 -5.49 -5.30 22.62
C LEU A 130 -6.11 -4.76 21.33
N ILE A 131 -5.56 -5.12 20.17
CA ILE A 131 -6.16 -4.73 18.88
C ILE A 131 -7.49 -5.46 18.66
N THR A 132 -7.58 -6.75 18.98
CA THR A 132 -8.84 -7.50 18.89
C THR A 132 -9.91 -6.87 19.78
N ASP A 133 -9.58 -6.58 21.04
CA ASP A 133 -10.49 -5.89 21.98
C ASP A 133 -10.86 -4.48 21.50
N LEU A 134 -9.92 -3.73 20.91
CA LEU A 134 -10.22 -2.44 20.28
C LEU A 134 -11.25 -2.60 19.16
N VAL A 135 -11.06 -3.58 18.27
CA VAL A 135 -11.94 -3.80 17.11
C VAL A 135 -13.35 -4.16 17.57
N GLU A 136 -13.48 -5.05 18.55
CA GLU A 136 -14.77 -5.42 19.14
C GLU A 136 -15.49 -4.21 19.75
N ARG A 137 -14.77 -3.35 20.48
CA ARG A 137 -15.34 -2.15 21.11
C ARG A 137 -15.64 -1.02 20.14
N LEU A 138 -14.93 -0.91 19.02
CA LEU A 138 -15.23 0.09 17.99
C LEU A 138 -16.63 -0.14 17.38
N ASP A 139 -17.09 -1.40 17.35
CA ASP A 139 -18.42 -1.80 16.90
C ASP A 139 -19.44 -1.91 18.07
N GLY A 140 -19.05 -1.53 19.30
CA GLY A 140 -19.89 -1.56 20.50
C GLY A 140 -20.75 -0.31 20.72
N ASP A 141 -21.37 -0.24 21.89
CA ASP A 141 -22.42 0.76 22.24
C ASP A 141 -21.87 2.15 22.61
N VAL A 142 -20.59 2.28 22.92
CA VAL A 142 -19.96 3.58 23.23
C VAL A 142 -19.83 4.40 21.96
N ALA A 143 -20.48 5.57 21.94
CA ALA A 143 -20.40 6.48 20.80
C ALA A 143 -19.01 7.13 20.70
N LEU A 144 -18.36 6.96 19.54
CA LEU A 144 -17.20 7.74 19.12
C LEU A 144 -17.62 8.74 18.03
N PRO A 145 -17.04 9.95 18.00
CA PRO A 145 -17.23 10.92 16.92
C PRO A 145 -16.45 10.52 15.66
N LEU A 146 -16.63 9.28 15.20
CA LEU A 146 -16.01 8.69 14.02
C LEU A 146 -17.07 7.97 13.18
N SER A 147 -17.02 8.17 11.87
CA SER A 147 -17.79 7.39 10.89
C SER A 147 -17.38 5.91 10.87
N ASN A 148 -18.24 5.04 10.34
CA ASN A 148 -17.92 3.61 10.17
C ASN A 148 -16.66 3.40 9.30
N SER A 149 -16.43 4.25 8.30
CA SER A 149 -15.20 4.24 7.50
C SER A 149 -13.97 4.61 8.33
N GLU A 150 -14.07 5.60 9.22
CA GLU A 150 -12.98 6.02 10.10
C GLU A 150 -12.69 4.99 11.18
N LYS A 151 -13.72 4.38 11.78
CA LYS A 151 -13.57 3.23 12.69
C LYS A 151 -12.84 2.07 12.00
N SER A 152 -13.23 1.75 10.76
CA SER A 152 -12.54 0.74 9.96
C SER A 152 -11.09 1.11 9.65
N MET A 153 -10.80 2.39 9.38
CA MET A 153 -9.44 2.88 9.14
C MET A 153 -8.58 2.85 10.41
N LEU A 154 -9.16 3.23 11.56
CA LEU A 154 -8.50 3.19 12.86
C LEU A 154 -8.09 1.76 13.21
N ALA A 155 -8.98 0.80 13.00
CA ALA A 155 -8.69 -0.61 13.18
C ALA A 155 -7.57 -1.12 12.24
N THR A 156 -7.53 -0.65 10.99
CA THR A 156 -6.44 -0.92 10.04
C THR A 156 -5.11 -0.34 10.51
N ILE A 157 -5.11 0.88 11.04
CA ILE A 157 -3.91 1.57 11.55
C ILE A 157 -3.39 0.89 12.82
N ALA A 158 -4.28 0.52 13.75
CA ALA A 158 -3.90 -0.19 14.97
C ALA A 158 -3.19 -1.50 14.65
N GLN A 159 -3.76 -2.30 13.74
CA GLN A 159 -3.15 -3.54 13.26
C GLN A 159 -1.79 -3.30 12.58
N ALA A 160 -1.72 -2.30 11.69
CA ALA A 160 -0.47 -1.95 11.01
C ALA A 160 0.61 -1.48 11.99
N THR A 161 0.24 -0.79 13.07
CA THR A 161 1.18 -0.29 14.10
C THR A 161 1.91 -1.45 14.78
N VAL A 162 1.19 -2.49 15.21
CA VAL A 162 1.81 -3.68 15.84
C VAL A 162 2.66 -4.47 14.87
N GLU A 163 2.22 -4.62 13.62
CA GLU A 163 2.98 -5.32 12.59
C GLU A 163 4.30 -4.61 12.24
N VAL A 164 4.27 -3.28 12.16
CA VAL A 164 5.43 -2.45 11.83
C VAL A 164 6.42 -2.37 12.99
N ASP A 165 5.93 -2.25 14.24
CA ASP A 165 6.78 -2.09 15.42
C ASP A 165 7.79 -3.23 15.58
N ARG A 166 7.38 -4.46 15.24
CA ARG A 166 8.26 -5.65 15.22
C ARG A 166 9.44 -5.53 14.25
N GLN A 167 9.27 -4.81 13.15
CA GLN A 167 10.25 -4.68 12.07
C GLN A 167 10.94 -3.30 12.08
N ARG A 168 10.58 -2.39 13.00
CA ARG A 168 11.06 -1.01 13.03
C ARG A 168 12.58 -0.92 13.13
N ARG A 169 13.21 -1.69 14.02
CA ARG A 169 14.65 -1.59 14.32
C ARG A 169 15.57 -1.98 13.15
N SER A 170 15.05 -2.70 12.16
CA SER A 170 15.80 -3.14 10.98
C SER A 170 15.53 -2.30 9.72
N LEU A 171 14.76 -1.22 9.85
CA LEU A 171 14.32 -0.39 8.73
C LEU A 171 14.81 1.05 8.87
N ASP A 172 15.24 1.61 7.75
CA ASP A 172 15.39 3.06 7.61
C ASP A 172 14.02 3.76 7.55
N LEU A 173 13.99 5.08 7.75
CA LEU A 173 12.74 5.85 7.78
C LEU A 173 11.91 5.75 6.50
N CYS A 174 12.54 5.68 5.33
CA CYS A 174 11.82 5.53 4.07
C CYS A 174 11.23 4.12 3.94
N GLY A 175 11.99 3.09 4.35
CA GLY A 175 11.51 1.71 4.45
C GLY A 175 10.33 1.58 5.40
N LEU A 176 10.40 2.22 6.56
CA LEU A 176 9.33 2.25 7.55
C LEU A 176 8.02 2.84 6.98
N ARG A 177 8.10 3.98 6.30
CA ARG A 177 6.93 4.63 5.67
C ARG A 177 6.29 3.76 4.59
N TYR A 178 7.09 3.06 3.80
CA TYR A 178 6.57 2.09 2.84
C TYR A 178 5.91 0.90 3.54
N LEU A 179 6.55 0.33 4.57
CA LEU A 179 6.00 -0.80 5.31
C LEU A 179 4.67 -0.43 5.96
N ILE A 180 4.55 0.74 6.59
CA ILE A 180 3.28 1.25 7.13
C ILE A 180 2.22 1.30 6.02
N SER A 181 2.55 1.89 4.87
CA SER A 181 1.63 1.98 3.73
C SER A 181 1.19 0.59 3.23
N LEU A 182 2.12 -0.35 3.17
CA LEU A 182 1.89 -1.74 2.74
C LEU A 182 0.97 -2.48 3.72
N ARG A 183 1.25 -2.43 5.03
CA ARG A 183 0.41 -3.06 6.06
C ARG A 183 -0.98 -2.46 6.09
N MET A 184 -1.10 -1.13 6.00
CA MET A 184 -2.41 -0.46 5.90
C MET A 184 -3.19 -0.93 4.66
N TYR A 185 -2.54 -1.00 3.51
CA TYR A 185 -3.15 -1.48 2.26
C TYR A 185 -3.66 -2.92 2.37
N VAL A 186 -2.83 -3.83 2.90
CA VAL A 186 -3.19 -5.25 3.07
C VAL A 186 -4.31 -5.42 4.08
N ASN A 187 -4.25 -4.74 5.22
CA ASN A 187 -5.25 -4.82 6.27
C ASN A 187 -6.60 -4.24 5.81
N GLN A 188 -6.59 -3.20 4.97
CA GLN A 188 -7.80 -2.68 4.33
C GLN A 188 -8.43 -3.71 3.38
N ASN A 189 -7.62 -4.35 2.53
CA ASN A 189 -8.12 -5.39 1.60
C ASN A 189 -8.65 -6.62 2.34
N ARG A 190 -7.97 -7.07 3.40
CA ARG A 190 -8.43 -8.19 4.24
C ARG A 190 -9.81 -7.91 4.83
N ARG A 191 -10.02 -6.72 5.39
CA ARG A 191 -11.29 -6.28 5.97
C ARG A 191 -12.39 -6.09 4.92
N ALA A 192 -12.06 -5.61 3.72
CA ALA A 192 -13.02 -5.52 2.63
C ALA A 192 -13.50 -6.92 2.19
N GLY A 193 -12.58 -7.89 2.09
CA GLY A 193 -12.90 -9.28 1.73
C GLY A 193 -13.75 -10.03 2.77
N THR A 194 -13.66 -9.67 4.06
CA THR A 194 -14.48 -10.26 5.13
C THR A 194 -15.92 -9.75 5.12
N ARG A 195 -16.15 -8.52 4.63
CA ARG A 195 -17.49 -7.91 4.54
C ARG A 195 -18.28 -8.36 3.30
N SER A 196 -17.60 -8.95 2.31
CA SER A 196 -18.22 -9.55 1.13
C SER A 196 -18.53 -11.05 1.35
N SER A 197 -19.60 -11.34 2.08
CA SER A 197 -20.30 -12.64 2.06
C SER A 197 -21.69 -12.43 1.40
N PRO A 198 -22.23 -13.42 0.65
CA PRO A 198 -23.16 -13.17 -0.44
C PRO A 198 -24.58 -12.93 0.07
N THR A 199 -25.03 -11.68 0.07
CA THR A 199 -26.46 -11.36 0.12
C THR A 199 -26.90 -10.91 -1.27
N PRO A 200 -27.96 -11.51 -1.85
CA PRO A 200 -28.45 -11.14 -3.16
C PRO A 200 -29.07 -9.73 -3.13
N ALA A 201 -28.93 -9.04 -4.25
CA ALA A 201 -29.29 -7.66 -4.46
C ALA A 201 -30.70 -7.28 -3.96
N SER A 202 -30.80 -6.13 -3.30
CA SER A 202 -31.98 -5.27 -3.42
C SER A 202 -31.58 -3.79 -3.33
N SER A 203 -31.78 -3.12 -4.47
CA SER A 203 -32.20 -1.72 -4.68
C SER A 203 -31.61 -0.57 -3.84
N SER A 204 -30.96 0.31 -4.61
CA SER A 204 -30.98 1.78 -4.52
C SER A 204 -30.34 2.45 -3.30
N GLN A 205 -29.15 3.03 -3.51
CA GLN A 205 -28.94 4.48 -3.50
C GLN A 205 -27.48 4.82 -3.89
N ASN A 206 -27.34 5.63 -4.95
CA ASN A 206 -26.19 6.45 -5.37
C ASN A 206 -24.76 5.99 -4.98
N PRO A 207 -24.04 5.29 -5.88
CA PRO A 207 -22.60 5.10 -5.74
C PRO A 207 -21.86 6.33 -6.29
N SER A 208 -21.61 7.33 -5.45
CA SER A 208 -20.60 8.35 -5.76
C SER A 208 -19.21 7.68 -5.72
N ALA A 209 -18.73 7.26 -6.88
CA ALA A 209 -17.32 7.12 -7.25
C ALA A 209 -16.36 6.42 -6.27
N GLN A 210 -16.75 5.30 -5.65
CA GLN A 210 -15.81 4.30 -5.13
C GLN A 210 -15.87 3.06 -6.00
N THR A 211 -15.31 3.18 -7.21
CA THR A 211 -15.02 2.03 -8.07
C THR A 211 -14.19 1.01 -7.31
N LEU A 212 -14.71 -0.23 -7.20
CA LEU A 212 -14.05 -1.44 -6.70
C LEU A 212 -12.85 -1.87 -7.57
N HIS A 213 -11.90 -0.97 -7.80
CA HIS A 213 -10.57 -1.37 -8.21
C HIS A 213 -9.80 -1.77 -6.94
N PRO A 214 -9.21 -2.97 -6.87
CA PRO A 214 -8.25 -3.30 -5.82
C PRO A 214 -7.21 -2.18 -5.77
N SER A 215 -7.19 -1.43 -4.67
CA SER A 215 -6.41 -0.20 -4.53
C SER A 215 -4.96 -0.48 -4.90
N ARG A 216 -4.31 0.37 -5.69
CA ARG A 216 -2.84 0.27 -5.88
C ARG A 216 -2.18 1.04 -4.75
N LEU A 217 -0.96 0.66 -4.37
CA LEU A 217 -0.18 1.53 -3.48
C LEU A 217 0.06 2.87 -4.18
N SER A 218 -0.02 3.95 -3.39
CA SER A 218 0.22 5.29 -3.91
C SER A 218 1.66 5.40 -4.43
N PHE A 219 1.87 6.19 -5.49
CA PHE A 219 3.21 6.46 -6.00
C PHE A 219 4.12 7.08 -4.93
N ARG A 220 3.55 7.80 -3.95
CA ARG A 220 4.31 8.30 -2.78
C ARG A 220 4.96 7.15 -2.00
N SER A 221 4.19 6.10 -1.72
CA SER A 221 4.70 4.92 -1.02
C SER A 221 5.81 4.24 -1.83
N ILE A 222 5.60 4.10 -3.14
CA ILE A 222 6.61 3.53 -4.06
C ILE A 222 7.90 4.38 -4.06
N VAL A 223 7.80 5.71 -4.04
CA VAL A 223 8.95 6.61 -3.95
C VAL A 223 9.72 6.39 -2.65
N TRP A 224 9.06 6.28 -1.50
CA TRP A 224 9.77 5.96 -0.25
C TRP A 224 10.51 4.63 -0.33
N ALA A 225 9.88 3.58 -0.86
CA ALA A 225 10.58 2.31 -1.08
C ALA A 225 11.80 2.49 -1.99
N SER A 226 11.74 3.34 -3.02
CA SER A 226 12.88 3.56 -3.92
C SER A 226 14.07 4.27 -3.26
N HIS A 227 13.81 5.04 -2.20
CA HIS A 227 14.84 5.72 -1.40
C HIS A 227 15.29 4.91 -0.18
N SER A 228 14.67 3.77 0.11
CA SER A 228 15.02 2.93 1.26
C SER A 228 16.30 2.13 1.03
N GLU A 229 17.10 1.98 2.08
CA GLU A 229 18.28 1.13 2.09
C GLU A 229 17.93 -0.34 2.33
N SER A 230 16.86 -0.61 3.07
CA SER A 230 16.40 -1.96 3.44
C SER A 230 15.59 -2.69 2.35
N GLN A 231 16.03 -2.66 1.09
CA GLN A 231 15.31 -3.19 -0.09
C GLN A 231 14.85 -4.66 0.07
N GLU A 232 15.71 -5.52 0.61
CA GLU A 232 15.43 -6.95 0.78
C GLU A 232 14.35 -7.20 1.84
N VAL A 233 14.40 -6.46 2.95
CA VAL A 233 13.39 -6.53 4.01
C VAL A 233 12.02 -6.09 3.47
N LEU A 234 11.99 -5.02 2.65
CA LEU A 234 10.75 -4.57 2.01
C LEU A 234 10.20 -5.59 1.01
N LEU A 235 11.08 -6.27 0.26
CA LEU A 235 10.66 -7.32 -0.68
C LEU A 235 10.10 -8.55 0.03
N SER A 236 10.72 -8.97 1.14
CA SER A 236 10.20 -10.04 1.99
C SER A 236 8.81 -9.68 2.52
N ALA A 237 8.68 -8.49 3.12
CA ALA A 237 7.40 -8.01 3.65
C ALA A 237 6.33 -7.91 2.56
N ALA A 238 6.67 -7.43 1.36
CA ALA A 238 5.74 -7.38 0.21
C ALA A 238 5.27 -8.78 -0.22
N THR A 239 6.15 -9.78 -0.20
CA THR A 239 5.84 -11.15 -0.59
C THR A 239 4.96 -11.86 0.45
N GLU A 240 5.23 -11.64 1.73
CA GLU A 240 4.46 -12.17 2.88
C GLU A 240 3.01 -11.67 2.93
N CYS A 241 2.69 -10.61 2.19
CA CYS A 241 1.33 -10.05 2.15
C CYS A 241 0.31 -11.01 1.51
N PHE A 242 0.77 -11.98 0.72
CA PHE A 242 -0.09 -12.88 -0.05
C PHE A 242 -0.18 -14.26 0.62
N PRO A 243 -1.40 -14.85 0.78
CA PRO A 243 -1.62 -16.06 1.59
C PRO A 243 -0.79 -17.29 1.20
N SER A 244 -0.34 -17.38 -0.04
CA SER A 244 0.49 -18.48 -0.54
C SER A 244 1.99 -18.15 -0.58
N GLY A 245 2.38 -16.93 -0.20
CA GLY A 245 3.72 -16.39 -0.45
C GLY A 245 4.07 -16.24 -1.95
N LYS A 246 3.10 -16.46 -2.85
CA LYS A 246 3.31 -16.41 -4.31
C LYS A 246 2.78 -15.09 -4.86
N MET A 247 3.67 -14.12 -5.00
CA MET A 247 3.37 -12.87 -5.68
C MET A 247 3.32 -13.09 -7.20
N VAL A 248 2.19 -12.75 -7.84
CA VAL A 248 2.05 -12.74 -9.31
C VAL A 248 2.29 -11.33 -9.89
N TRP A 249 2.31 -11.19 -11.21
CA TRP A 249 2.61 -9.90 -11.88
C TRP A 249 1.65 -8.78 -11.47
N SER A 250 0.35 -9.06 -11.40
CA SER A 250 -0.67 -8.08 -11.01
C SER A 250 -0.43 -7.52 -9.60
N ASP A 251 0.05 -8.36 -8.69
CA ASP A 251 0.40 -7.98 -7.32
C ASP A 251 1.68 -7.15 -7.27
N ALA A 252 2.74 -7.60 -7.96
CA ALA A 252 3.98 -6.85 -8.08
C ALA A 252 3.76 -5.45 -8.69
N LYS A 253 2.84 -5.34 -9.67
CA LYS A 253 2.41 -4.07 -10.29
C LYS A 253 1.63 -3.18 -9.31
N ARG A 254 0.78 -3.76 -8.44
CA ARG A 254 0.03 -3.00 -7.41
C ARG A 254 0.95 -2.45 -6.33
N LEU A 255 1.99 -3.20 -5.97
CA LEU A 255 2.99 -2.80 -4.96
C LEU A 255 4.15 -1.98 -5.56
N GLY A 256 4.22 -1.88 -6.89
CA GLY A 256 5.28 -1.15 -7.60
C GLY A 256 6.67 -1.77 -7.43
N VAL A 257 6.77 -3.09 -7.22
CA VAL A 257 8.02 -3.80 -6.88
C VAL A 257 9.17 -3.45 -7.82
N PHE A 258 8.92 -3.48 -9.13
CA PHE A 258 9.91 -3.17 -10.15
C PHE A 258 10.20 -1.68 -10.33
N LEU A 259 9.49 -0.80 -9.62
CA LEU A 259 9.73 0.64 -9.64
C LEU A 259 10.70 1.07 -8.53
N TRP A 260 10.73 0.35 -7.40
CA TRP A 260 11.58 0.70 -6.27
C TRP A 260 12.80 -0.20 -6.07
N LEU A 261 12.79 -1.46 -6.54
CA LEU A 261 13.98 -2.32 -6.49
C LEU A 261 15.16 -1.62 -7.16
N ARG A 262 16.37 -1.72 -6.59
CA ARG A 262 17.59 -1.08 -7.15
C ARG A 262 18.56 -2.08 -7.79
N SER A 263 18.82 -3.20 -7.12
CA SER A 263 19.75 -4.24 -7.60
C SER A 263 19.19 -4.95 -8.83
N SER A 264 20.01 -5.04 -9.88
CA SER A 264 19.66 -5.77 -11.10
C SER A 264 19.55 -7.27 -10.86
N GLU A 265 20.35 -7.82 -9.96
CA GLU A 265 20.25 -9.23 -9.55
C GLU A 265 18.90 -9.51 -8.88
N THR A 266 18.50 -8.68 -7.91
CA THR A 266 17.21 -8.83 -7.21
C THR A 266 16.04 -8.67 -8.17
N ILE A 267 16.10 -7.73 -9.12
CA ILE A 267 15.08 -7.57 -10.17
C ILE A 267 14.95 -8.83 -11.00
N ARG A 268 16.07 -9.40 -11.47
CA ARG A 268 16.07 -10.61 -12.30
C ARG A 268 15.54 -11.81 -11.52
N SER A 269 15.99 -11.99 -10.29
CA SER A 269 15.52 -13.05 -9.39
C SER A 269 14.02 -12.93 -9.12
N GLN A 270 13.53 -11.72 -8.82
CA GLN A 270 12.12 -11.49 -8.55
C GLN A 270 11.24 -11.67 -9.80
N LEU A 271 11.73 -11.25 -10.97
CA LEU A 271 11.01 -11.45 -12.23
C LEU A 271 10.90 -12.93 -12.58
N GLU A 272 11.94 -13.72 -12.27
CA GLU A 272 11.91 -15.18 -12.42
C GLU A 272 10.91 -15.85 -11.47
N VAL A 273 10.86 -15.40 -10.20
CA VAL A 273 9.83 -15.87 -9.24
C VAL A 273 8.44 -15.61 -9.80
N ILE A 274 8.19 -14.41 -10.34
CA ILE A 274 6.88 -14.06 -10.94
C ILE A 274 6.60 -14.89 -12.19
N ALA A 275 7.60 -15.15 -13.04
CA ALA A 275 7.43 -16.00 -14.23
C ALA A 275 7.03 -17.43 -13.84
N ARG A 276 7.67 -18.00 -12.82
CA ARG A 276 7.31 -19.31 -12.27
C ARG A 276 5.91 -19.30 -11.65
N ASN A 277 5.59 -18.29 -10.86
CA ASN A 277 4.27 -18.17 -10.24
C ASN A 277 3.16 -18.05 -11.30
N ARG A 278 3.40 -17.32 -12.39
CA ARG A 278 2.45 -17.19 -13.51
C ARG A 278 2.19 -18.53 -14.19
N PHE A 279 3.24 -19.30 -14.45
CA PHE A 279 3.10 -20.65 -15.03
C PHE A 279 2.38 -21.62 -14.09
N MET A 280 2.59 -21.52 -12.77
CA MET A 280 1.97 -22.40 -11.78
C MET A 280 0.54 -21.99 -11.40
N ALA A 281 0.14 -20.75 -11.67
CA ALA A 281 -1.21 -20.24 -11.42
C ALA A 281 -2.17 -20.58 -12.56
N ASP A 282 -1.65 -20.85 -13.74
CA ASP A 282 -2.41 -21.27 -14.91
C ASP A 282 -2.81 -22.75 -14.80
N GLU A 283 -4.10 -23.05 -14.94
CA GLU A 283 -4.64 -24.41 -14.82
C GLU A 283 -4.08 -25.33 -15.91
N ASP A 284 -3.95 -24.80 -17.13
CA ASP A 284 -3.43 -25.52 -18.29
C ASP A 284 -1.89 -25.56 -18.31
N ARG A 285 -1.25 -24.83 -17.38
CA ARG A 285 0.21 -24.63 -17.32
C ARG A 285 0.77 -24.27 -18.70
N ASP A 286 0.18 -23.27 -19.35
CA ASP A 286 0.59 -22.88 -20.70
C ASP A 286 1.96 -22.18 -20.67
N PRO A 287 2.99 -22.72 -21.36
CA PRO A 287 4.30 -22.07 -21.48
C PRO A 287 4.25 -20.68 -22.16
N THR A 288 3.23 -20.38 -22.96
CA THR A 288 3.11 -19.07 -23.63
C THR A 288 3.04 -17.92 -22.61
N SER A 289 2.33 -18.15 -21.49
CA SER A 289 2.01 -17.14 -20.46
C SER A 289 3.24 -16.56 -19.75
N CYS A 290 4.30 -17.36 -19.61
CA CYS A 290 5.53 -16.97 -18.91
C CYS A 290 6.73 -16.73 -19.85
N SER A 291 6.57 -17.02 -21.15
CA SER A 291 7.65 -16.97 -22.15
C SER A 291 8.30 -15.58 -22.24
N LEU A 292 7.51 -14.50 -22.21
CA LEU A 292 8.02 -13.13 -22.28
C LEU A 292 9.04 -12.84 -21.17
N LEU A 293 8.69 -13.19 -19.93
CA LEU A 293 9.54 -12.93 -18.76
C LEU A 293 10.80 -13.79 -18.80
N PHE A 294 10.69 -15.08 -19.14
CA PHE A 294 11.86 -15.95 -19.25
C PHE A 294 12.80 -15.56 -20.40
N PHE A 295 12.28 -15.14 -21.55
CA PHE A 295 13.12 -14.67 -22.64
C PHE A 295 13.80 -13.34 -22.32
N ALA A 296 13.14 -12.42 -21.62
CA ALA A 296 13.79 -11.20 -21.11
C ALA A 296 14.93 -11.53 -20.13
N LEU A 297 14.80 -12.62 -19.35
CA LEU A 297 15.86 -13.13 -18.49
C LEU A 297 16.97 -13.89 -19.25
N GLY A 298 16.83 -14.13 -20.56
CA GLY A 298 17.75 -14.97 -21.35
C GLY A 298 17.59 -16.47 -21.09
N LYS A 299 16.53 -16.90 -20.38
CA LYS A 299 16.31 -18.30 -19.96
C LYS A 299 15.52 -19.12 -20.98
N LYS A 300 15.94 -19.07 -22.25
CA LYS A 300 15.32 -19.84 -23.35
C LYS A 300 15.26 -21.35 -23.06
N LYS A 301 16.30 -21.93 -22.45
CA LYS A 301 16.35 -23.35 -22.10
C LYS A 301 15.23 -23.75 -21.13
N VAL A 302 14.86 -22.86 -20.21
CA VAL A 302 13.74 -23.09 -19.28
C VAL A 302 12.44 -23.19 -20.08
N VAL A 303 12.16 -22.23 -20.96
CA VAL A 303 10.96 -22.25 -21.82
C VAL A 303 10.91 -23.52 -22.69
N HIS A 304 12.03 -23.94 -23.26
CA HIS A 304 12.12 -25.22 -24.01
C HIS A 304 11.75 -26.42 -23.15
N GLY A 305 12.19 -26.44 -21.89
CA GLY A 305 11.82 -27.47 -20.91
C GLY A 305 10.33 -27.45 -20.55
N LEU A 306 9.75 -26.26 -20.35
CA LEU A 306 8.31 -26.10 -20.09
C LEU A 306 7.46 -26.64 -21.25
N TRP A 307 7.87 -26.39 -22.50
CA TRP A 307 7.20 -26.96 -23.67
C TRP A 307 7.25 -28.49 -23.71
N ARG A 308 8.28 -29.16 -23.15
CA ARG A 308 8.27 -30.62 -23.02
C ARG A 308 7.21 -31.11 -22.02
N GLN A 309 6.89 -30.30 -21.02
CA GLN A 309 5.92 -30.60 -19.98
C GLN A 309 4.48 -30.22 -20.35
N ALA A 310 4.24 -29.74 -21.57
CA ALA A 310 2.92 -29.35 -22.08
C ALA A 310 2.44 -30.25 -23.25
N PRO A 311 2.26 -31.58 -23.05
CA PRO A 311 1.87 -32.51 -24.13
C PRO A 311 0.50 -32.24 -24.74
N GLY A 312 -0.40 -31.55 -24.03
CA GLY A 312 -1.73 -31.19 -24.53
C GLY A 312 -1.77 -29.95 -25.43
N HIS A 313 -0.67 -29.18 -25.53
CA HIS A 313 -0.69 -27.93 -26.27
C HIS A 313 -0.49 -28.13 -27.78
N LYS A 314 -1.37 -27.54 -28.60
CA LYS A 314 -1.38 -27.73 -30.07
C LYS A 314 -0.05 -27.39 -30.75
N GLU A 315 0.61 -26.34 -30.26
CA GLU A 315 1.88 -25.85 -30.81
C GLU A 315 3.13 -26.56 -30.26
N GLN A 316 2.98 -27.55 -29.39
CA GLN A 316 4.10 -28.14 -28.64
C GLN A 316 5.23 -28.63 -29.53
N GLN A 317 4.94 -29.51 -30.50
CA GLN A 317 5.95 -30.10 -31.37
C GLN A 317 6.65 -29.05 -32.24
N VAL A 318 5.89 -28.06 -32.71
CA VAL A 318 6.44 -26.95 -33.51
C VAL A 318 7.38 -26.11 -32.65
N MET A 319 6.97 -25.79 -31.42
CA MET A 319 7.74 -24.94 -30.54
C MET A 319 8.99 -25.64 -29.99
N LEU A 320 8.93 -26.95 -29.72
CA LEU A 320 10.09 -27.75 -29.34
C LEU A 320 11.18 -27.77 -30.42
N LYS A 321 10.78 -27.91 -31.70
CA LYS A 321 11.69 -27.85 -32.85
C LYS A 321 12.19 -26.43 -33.12
N PHE A 322 11.36 -25.42 -32.89
CA PHE A 322 11.75 -24.03 -33.08
C PHE A 322 12.78 -23.60 -32.03
N LEU A 323 12.51 -23.90 -30.75
CA LEU A 323 13.37 -23.56 -29.61
C LEU A 323 14.61 -24.46 -29.49
N SER A 324 14.76 -25.54 -30.27
CA SER A 324 16.02 -26.28 -30.30
C SER A 324 17.12 -25.56 -31.09
N ASN A 325 16.76 -24.58 -31.93
CA ASN A 325 17.71 -23.86 -32.77
C ASN A 325 18.52 -22.80 -32.00
N ASP A 326 19.65 -22.37 -32.53
CA ASP A 326 20.47 -21.33 -31.92
C ASP A 326 19.99 -19.93 -32.32
N PHE A 327 19.55 -19.15 -31.33
CA PHE A 327 19.01 -17.79 -31.54
C PHE A 327 20.09 -16.72 -31.51
N GLU A 328 21.38 -17.06 -31.46
CA GLU A 328 22.44 -16.11 -31.77
C GLU A 328 22.59 -15.89 -33.28
N GLN A 329 22.20 -16.87 -34.09
CA GLN A 329 22.26 -16.81 -35.54
C GLN A 329 21.16 -15.91 -36.12
N GLU A 330 21.51 -15.00 -37.03
CA GLU A 330 20.56 -14.07 -37.64
C GLU A 330 19.37 -14.77 -38.29
N ARG A 331 19.56 -15.96 -38.88
CA ARG A 331 18.49 -16.75 -39.48
C ARG A 331 17.35 -17.01 -38.49
N TRP A 332 17.68 -17.42 -37.28
CA TRP A 332 16.71 -17.78 -36.25
C TRP A 332 16.18 -16.55 -35.51
N LYS A 333 16.99 -15.49 -35.36
CA LYS A 333 16.50 -14.16 -34.94
C LYS A 333 15.40 -13.66 -35.90
N ARG A 334 15.64 -13.67 -37.21
CA ARG A 334 14.65 -13.28 -38.23
C ARG A 334 13.41 -14.17 -38.21
N ALA A 335 13.56 -15.48 -37.96
CA ALA A 335 12.42 -16.38 -37.83
C ALA A 335 11.55 -16.03 -36.61
N ALA A 336 12.15 -15.69 -35.46
CA ALA A 336 11.41 -15.21 -34.29
C ALA A 336 10.66 -13.90 -34.59
N LEU A 337 11.31 -12.95 -35.26
CA LEU A 337 10.66 -11.68 -35.65
C LEU A 337 9.47 -11.91 -36.58
N LYS A 338 9.57 -12.82 -37.56
CA LYS A 338 8.45 -13.19 -38.42
C LYS A 338 7.27 -13.75 -37.61
N ASN A 339 7.53 -14.61 -36.63
CA ASN A 339 6.49 -15.13 -35.74
C ASN A 339 5.84 -14.02 -34.91
N ALA A 340 6.64 -13.08 -34.39
CA ALA A 340 6.14 -11.93 -33.64
C ALA A 340 5.18 -11.06 -34.47
N TYR A 341 5.59 -10.69 -35.69
CA TYR A 341 4.76 -9.91 -36.61
C TYR A 341 3.50 -10.66 -37.05
N ALA A 342 3.58 -11.97 -37.26
CA ALA A 342 2.42 -12.79 -37.60
C ALA A 342 1.36 -12.80 -36.48
N LEU A 343 1.77 -12.90 -35.22
CA LEU A 343 0.86 -12.83 -34.07
C LEU A 343 0.22 -11.45 -33.93
N LEU A 344 1.00 -10.36 -34.06
CA LEU A 344 0.45 -9.01 -34.04
C LEU A 344 -0.53 -8.76 -35.19
N ALA A 345 -0.27 -9.32 -36.38
CA ALA A 345 -1.17 -9.22 -37.52
C ALA A 345 -2.50 -9.94 -37.25
N LYS A 346 -2.47 -11.16 -36.70
CA LYS A 346 -3.69 -11.89 -36.30
C LYS A 346 -4.56 -11.09 -35.34
N GLN A 347 -3.94 -10.46 -34.34
CA GLN A 347 -4.65 -9.67 -33.33
C GLN A 347 -5.28 -8.38 -33.90
N ARG A 348 -4.63 -7.71 -34.87
CA ARG A 348 -5.19 -6.50 -35.51
C ARG A 348 -6.54 -6.72 -36.19
N PHE A 349 -6.75 -7.89 -36.80
CA PHE A 349 -8.01 -8.22 -37.48
C PHE A 349 -9.07 -8.81 -36.54
N GLY A 350 -8.67 -9.27 -35.34
CA GLY A 350 -9.56 -9.83 -34.32
C GLY A 350 -10.20 -8.80 -33.39
N TRP A 351 -9.90 -7.49 -33.52
CA TRP A 351 -10.28 -6.49 -32.51
C TRP A 351 -11.75 -6.05 -32.54
N LEU A 352 -12.61 -6.65 -33.37
CA LEU A 352 -14.05 -6.44 -33.25
C LEU A 352 -14.65 -7.46 -32.28
N THR A 353 -15.24 -6.92 -31.20
CA THR A 353 -16.23 -7.50 -30.26
C THR A 353 -15.74 -8.34 -29.05
N SER A 354 -16.13 -7.84 -27.87
CA SER A 354 -16.19 -8.45 -26.52
C SER A 354 -15.04 -8.22 -25.53
N TYR A 355 -15.41 -7.89 -24.29
CA TYR A 355 -14.54 -7.67 -23.12
C TYR A 355 -13.72 -8.93 -22.76
N LEU A 356 -14.26 -10.13 -23.03
CA LEU A 356 -13.57 -11.41 -22.87
C LEU A 356 -12.38 -11.58 -23.84
N ARG A 357 -12.45 -10.98 -25.04
CA ARG A 357 -11.32 -10.99 -25.98
C ARG A 357 -10.17 -10.10 -25.51
N LYS A 358 -10.41 -9.13 -24.63
CA LYS A 358 -9.36 -8.23 -24.11
C LYS A 358 -8.38 -8.97 -23.20
N ALA A 359 -8.86 -9.89 -22.37
CA ALA A 359 -8.01 -10.68 -21.49
C ALA A 359 -7.23 -11.76 -22.27
N LEU A 360 -7.91 -12.51 -23.15
CA LEU A 360 -7.28 -13.54 -23.97
C LEU A 360 -6.30 -12.93 -25.00
N GLY A 361 -6.67 -11.80 -25.60
CA GLY A 361 -5.82 -11.06 -26.54
C GLY A 361 -4.56 -10.49 -25.88
N SER A 362 -4.63 -10.08 -24.61
CA SER A 362 -3.44 -9.63 -23.87
C SER A 362 -2.37 -10.72 -23.81
N LEU A 363 -2.76 -11.98 -23.64
CA LEU A 363 -1.81 -13.10 -23.54
C LEU A 363 -1.10 -13.35 -24.89
N GLU A 364 -1.83 -13.34 -26.00
CA GLU A 364 -1.24 -13.52 -27.33
C GLU A 364 -0.35 -12.34 -27.74
N ILE A 365 -0.72 -11.11 -27.35
CA ILE A 365 0.10 -9.91 -27.58
C ILE A 365 1.39 -9.98 -26.75
N GLU A 366 1.32 -10.42 -25.49
CA GLU A 366 2.50 -10.68 -24.68
C GLU A 366 3.37 -11.80 -25.27
N TYR A 367 2.76 -12.82 -25.88
CA TYR A 367 3.50 -13.88 -26.58
C TYR A 367 4.19 -13.37 -27.85
N ALA A 368 3.57 -12.43 -28.58
CA ALA A 368 4.25 -11.73 -29.67
C ALA A 368 5.47 -10.92 -29.17
N ALA A 369 5.33 -10.21 -28.04
CA ALA A 369 6.46 -9.54 -27.39
C ALA A 369 7.56 -10.53 -26.97
N ALA A 370 7.19 -11.74 -26.55
CA ALA A 370 8.13 -12.80 -26.22
C ALA A 370 9.02 -13.19 -27.41
N PHE A 371 8.46 -13.29 -28.62
CA PHE A 371 9.24 -13.56 -29.82
C PHE A 371 10.17 -12.40 -30.22
N PHE A 372 9.77 -11.14 -30.01
CA PHE A 372 10.68 -10.00 -30.17
C PHE A 372 11.86 -10.07 -29.19
N MET A 373 11.60 -10.41 -27.92
CA MET A 373 12.66 -10.64 -26.93
C MET A 373 13.61 -11.78 -27.36
N LEU A 374 13.05 -12.92 -27.79
CA LEU A 374 13.84 -14.07 -28.26
C LEU A 374 14.66 -13.75 -29.52
N GLY A 375 14.13 -12.89 -30.40
CA GLY A 375 14.81 -12.42 -31.61
C GLY A 375 15.88 -11.35 -31.37
N GLY A 376 16.14 -10.96 -30.11
CA GLY A 376 17.13 -9.94 -29.77
C GLY A 376 16.69 -8.50 -30.06
N CYS A 377 15.38 -8.26 -30.16
CA CYS A 377 14.81 -6.92 -30.39
C CYS A 377 13.98 -6.45 -29.17
N PRO A 378 14.63 -6.17 -28.02
CA PRO A 378 13.92 -5.84 -26.77
C PRO A 378 13.13 -4.54 -26.88
N LYS A 379 13.59 -3.57 -27.67
CA LYS A 379 12.87 -2.31 -27.89
C LYS A 379 11.49 -2.54 -28.51
N ASP A 380 11.39 -3.43 -29.49
CA ASP A 380 10.12 -3.76 -30.14
C ASP A 380 9.19 -4.50 -29.19
N ALA A 381 9.71 -5.46 -28.40
CA ALA A 381 8.95 -6.15 -27.37
C ALA A 381 8.38 -5.18 -26.31
N ILE A 382 9.20 -4.24 -25.86
CA ILE A 382 8.80 -3.19 -24.90
C ILE A 382 7.76 -2.28 -25.52
N ASN A 383 7.93 -1.86 -26.78
CA ASN A 383 6.94 -1.06 -27.49
C ASN A 383 5.59 -1.79 -27.59
N VAL A 384 5.61 -3.12 -27.77
CA VAL A 384 4.39 -3.94 -27.73
C VAL A 384 3.70 -3.84 -26.36
N CYS A 385 4.48 -3.92 -25.27
CA CYS A 385 3.96 -3.78 -23.91
C CYS A 385 3.36 -2.38 -23.65
N LEU A 386 3.99 -1.33 -24.20
CA LEU A 386 3.54 0.04 -24.06
C LEU A 386 2.26 0.36 -24.84
N ARG A 387 2.13 -0.16 -26.07
CA ARG A 387 1.09 0.28 -27.01
C ARG A 387 -0.09 -0.68 -27.10
N GLN A 388 0.14 -1.99 -26.99
CA GLN A 388 -0.92 -3.00 -27.16
C GLN A 388 -1.32 -3.66 -25.85
N VAL A 389 -0.37 -3.97 -24.96
CA VAL A 389 -0.68 -4.52 -23.62
C VAL A 389 -1.16 -3.44 -22.66
N ASP A 390 -0.76 -2.18 -22.89
CA ASP A 390 -1.02 -1.04 -22.01
C ASP A 390 -0.49 -1.25 -20.58
N ASP A 391 0.72 -1.81 -20.50
CA ASP A 391 1.44 -2.04 -19.24
C ASP A 391 2.83 -1.41 -19.26
N TRP A 392 2.89 -0.12 -18.94
CA TRP A 392 4.15 0.60 -18.83
C TRP A 392 5.05 0.11 -17.70
N GLN A 393 4.48 -0.46 -16.62
CA GLN A 393 5.29 -1.02 -15.53
C GLN A 393 5.97 -2.31 -15.97
N LEU A 394 5.30 -3.10 -16.82
CA LEU A 394 5.91 -4.28 -17.45
C LEU A 394 7.04 -3.86 -18.38
N ALA A 395 6.81 -2.84 -19.21
CA ALA A 395 7.84 -2.25 -20.06
C ALA A 395 9.08 -1.82 -19.24
N VAL A 396 8.88 -1.13 -18.10
CA VAL A 396 9.97 -0.76 -17.19
C VAL A 396 10.69 -1.99 -16.63
N ALA A 397 9.96 -2.99 -16.13
CA ALA A 397 10.55 -4.21 -15.58
C ALA A 397 11.40 -4.97 -16.61
N LEU A 398 10.90 -5.07 -17.84
CA LEU A 398 11.60 -5.71 -18.96
C LEU A 398 12.86 -4.92 -19.36
N ALA A 399 12.77 -3.59 -19.51
CA ALA A 399 13.94 -2.75 -19.81
C ALA A 399 15.04 -2.93 -18.75
N ARG A 400 14.68 -2.82 -17.47
CA ARG A 400 15.61 -2.97 -16.35
C ARG A 400 16.26 -4.36 -16.29
N THR A 401 15.51 -5.39 -16.65
CA THR A 401 15.98 -6.78 -16.69
C THR A 401 16.96 -7.03 -17.83
N VAL A 402 16.69 -6.48 -19.01
CA VAL A 402 17.52 -6.64 -20.21
C VAL A 402 18.79 -5.78 -20.12
N GLU A 403 18.69 -4.56 -19.63
CA GLU A 403 19.82 -3.62 -19.54
C GLU A 403 20.70 -3.86 -18.32
N GLY A 404 20.20 -4.59 -17.31
CA GLY A 404 20.96 -4.94 -16.11
C GLY A 404 21.22 -3.75 -15.17
N GLY A 405 20.44 -2.67 -15.26
CA GLY A 405 20.65 -1.46 -14.46
C GLY A 405 19.49 -0.46 -14.48
N THR A 406 19.73 0.71 -13.89
CA THR A 406 18.76 1.84 -13.76
C THR A 406 19.01 2.99 -14.72
N ASP A 407 20.08 2.94 -15.51
CA ASP A 407 20.54 4.07 -16.35
C ASP A 407 20.55 3.76 -17.85
N GLY A 408 19.94 2.64 -18.25
CA GLY A 408 19.94 2.17 -19.63
C GLY A 408 19.08 3.01 -20.59
N PRO A 409 19.40 3.00 -21.89
CA PRO A 409 18.71 3.80 -22.90
C PRO A 409 17.22 3.44 -23.08
N LEU A 410 16.83 2.17 -22.98
CA LEU A 410 15.44 1.72 -23.06
C LEU A 410 14.64 2.25 -21.87
N LEU A 411 15.17 2.16 -20.65
CA LEU A 411 14.50 2.74 -19.49
C LEU A 411 14.33 4.26 -19.64
N LYS A 412 15.38 4.99 -20.03
CA LYS A 412 15.30 6.45 -20.26
C LYS A 412 14.28 6.82 -21.32
N TRP A 413 14.21 6.04 -22.40
CA TRP A 413 13.19 6.19 -23.43
C TRP A 413 11.78 6.00 -22.88
N ILE A 414 11.51 4.93 -22.13
CA ILE A 414 10.20 4.69 -21.50
C ILE A 414 9.83 5.82 -20.54
N LEU A 415 10.78 6.25 -19.70
CA LEU A 415 10.55 7.33 -18.73
C LEU A 415 10.20 8.64 -19.44
N THR A 416 10.92 9.00 -20.49
CA THR A 416 10.75 10.27 -21.20
C THR A 416 9.49 10.28 -22.07
N GLU A 417 9.25 9.23 -22.85
CA GLU A 417 8.18 9.20 -23.86
C GLU A 417 6.83 8.72 -23.31
N THR A 418 6.83 7.97 -22.21
CA THR A 418 5.61 7.38 -21.64
C THR A 418 5.36 7.87 -20.22
N VAL A 419 6.28 7.65 -19.29
CA VAL A 419 5.99 7.82 -17.86
C VAL A 419 5.84 9.29 -17.48
N VAL A 420 6.74 10.17 -17.93
CA VAL A 420 6.67 11.60 -17.65
C VAL A 420 5.38 12.22 -18.22
N PRO A 421 5.03 12.03 -19.52
CA PRO A 421 3.75 12.52 -20.05
C PRO A 421 2.53 11.98 -19.30
N LEU A 422 2.53 10.68 -18.97
CA LEU A 422 1.44 10.05 -18.21
C LEU A 422 1.31 10.64 -16.80
N ALA A 423 2.44 10.88 -16.13
CA ALA A 423 2.45 11.47 -14.80
C ALA A 423 1.94 12.91 -14.79
N LEU A 424 2.37 13.72 -15.77
CA LEU A 424 1.95 15.12 -15.89
C LEU A 424 0.47 15.24 -16.28
N ALA A 425 0.03 14.46 -17.28
CA ALA A 425 -1.37 14.45 -17.72
C ALA A 425 -2.32 13.98 -16.60
N GLY A 426 -1.91 13.00 -15.79
CA GLY A 426 -2.67 12.51 -14.65
C GLY A 426 -2.52 13.32 -13.35
N GLY A 427 -1.71 14.38 -13.33
CA GLY A 427 -1.42 15.15 -12.11
C GLY A 427 -0.71 14.35 -11.02
N HIS A 428 -0.05 13.25 -11.37
CA HIS A 428 0.62 12.33 -10.44
C HIS A 428 2.01 12.85 -10.03
N ARG A 429 2.05 13.86 -9.14
CA ARG A 429 3.29 14.50 -8.69
C ARG A 429 4.39 13.52 -8.25
N TRP A 430 4.03 12.52 -7.46
CA TRP A 430 5.00 11.51 -6.97
C TRP A 430 5.56 10.62 -8.08
N LEU A 431 4.75 10.30 -9.09
CA LEU A 431 5.24 9.55 -10.26
C LEU A 431 6.18 10.42 -11.10
N SER A 432 5.88 11.70 -11.26
CA SER A 432 6.79 12.66 -11.89
C SER A 432 8.11 12.76 -11.14
N THR A 433 8.08 12.92 -9.81
CA THR A 433 9.30 12.95 -8.97
C THR A 433 10.12 11.68 -9.13
N TRP A 434 9.48 10.50 -9.10
CA TRP A 434 10.16 9.22 -9.34
C TRP A 434 10.83 9.16 -10.72
N ALA A 435 10.10 9.57 -11.76
CA ALA A 435 10.62 9.53 -13.12
C ALA A 435 11.79 10.51 -13.33
N PHE A 436 11.69 11.74 -12.82
CA PHE A 436 12.77 12.74 -12.91
C PHE A 436 13.99 12.32 -12.09
N TRP A 437 13.79 11.75 -10.90
CA TRP A 437 14.86 11.18 -10.09
C TRP A 437 15.67 10.14 -10.86
N LEU A 438 15.00 9.18 -11.52
CA LEU A 438 15.66 8.18 -12.35
C LEU A 438 16.29 8.76 -13.63
N LEU A 439 15.73 9.84 -14.17
CA LEU A 439 16.32 10.57 -15.31
C LEU A 439 17.50 11.47 -14.91
N LYS A 440 17.79 11.62 -13.61
CA LYS A 440 18.80 12.54 -13.05
C LYS A 440 18.55 13.99 -13.50
N ARG A 441 17.30 14.44 -13.42
CA ARG A 441 16.85 15.79 -13.81
C ARG A 441 16.21 16.54 -12.65
#